data_AF-A0A7V2IJI1-F1
#
_entry.id   AF-A0A7V2IJI1-F1
#
_cell.length_a   1.000
_cell.length_b   1.000
_cell.length_c   1.000
_cell.angle_alpha   90.00
_cell.angle_beta   90.00
_cell.angle_gamma   90.00
#
_symmetry.space_group_name_H-M   'P 1'
#
loop_
_entity.id
_entity.type
_entity.pdbx_description
1 polymer ?
#
loop_
_entity_poly.entity_id
_entity_poly.type
_entity_poly.pdbx_seq_one_letter_code
_entity_poly.pdbx_strand_id
1 'polypeptide(L)'
;MKDGKKEMALKRLNLAKRYLENAKELLKQAGIDKRRNAYLDLKYVSMASGTAYLSALEALKALFILKLDIDEEFIKKKIKDISIYKQYIRELSIGKDKDYIQGLLIDIYDILHLGGYYRELQSKKAIDDGFEKVEKIIKIIESYVK
;
A
#
# COMPACT_ATOMS: atom_id res chain seq x y z
N MET A 1 -25.65 6.32 -9.78
CA MET A 1 -24.39 5.71 -10.28
C MET A 1 -23.13 6.35 -9.69
N LYS A 2 -22.99 7.69 -9.62
CA LYS A 2 -21.80 8.35 -9.03
C LYS A 2 -21.65 8.10 -7.52
N ASP A 3 -22.75 8.08 -6.77
CA ASP A 3 -22.70 7.93 -5.30
C ASP A 3 -22.22 6.53 -4.87
N GLY A 4 -22.60 5.48 -5.59
CA GLY A 4 -22.16 4.11 -5.30
C GLY A 4 -20.66 3.88 -5.51
N LYS A 5 -20.06 4.49 -6.54
CA LYS A 5 -18.60 4.42 -6.75
C LYS A 5 -17.82 5.12 -5.64
N LYS A 6 -18.29 6.30 -5.23
CA LYS A 6 -17.66 7.04 -4.13
C LYS A 6 -17.74 6.25 -2.82
N GLU A 7 -18.87 5.62 -2.53
CA GLU A 7 -19.02 4.75 -1.36
C GLU A 7 -18.08 3.53 -1.41
N MET A 8 -17.98 2.85 -2.55
CA MET A 8 -17.06 1.70 -2.72
C MET A 8 -15.60 2.12 -2.55
N ALA A 9 -15.20 3.24 -3.17
CA ALA A 9 -13.85 3.78 -3.03
C ALA A 9 -13.55 4.15 -1.56
N LEU A 10 -14.51 4.77 -0.86
CA LEU A 10 -14.36 5.09 0.56
C LEU A 10 -14.21 3.84 1.43
N LYS A 11 -14.97 2.77 1.15
CA LYS A 11 -14.81 1.46 1.82
C LYS A 11 -13.39 0.91 1.65
N ARG A 12 -12.86 0.95 0.42
CA ARG A 12 -11.48 0.49 0.12
C ARG A 12 -10.42 1.35 0.81
N LEU A 13 -10.59 2.66 0.79
CA LEU A 13 -9.69 3.59 1.49
C LEU A 13 -9.69 3.37 3.01
N ASN A 14 -10.87 3.17 3.62
CA ASN A 14 -10.96 2.87 5.05
C ASN A 14 -10.32 1.52 5.39
N LEU A 15 -10.47 0.51 4.53
CA LEU A 15 -9.80 -0.77 4.68
C LEU A 15 -8.26 -0.61 4.59
N ALA A 16 -7.77 0.20 3.65
CA ALA A 16 -6.35 0.52 3.54
C ALA A 16 -5.79 1.12 4.83
N LYS A 17 -6.50 2.10 5.42
CA LYS A 17 -6.09 2.72 6.70
C LYS A 17 -6.02 1.70 7.84
N ARG A 18 -7.01 0.82 7.94
CA ARG A 18 -7.03 -0.27 8.93
C ARG A 18 -5.86 -1.23 8.75
N TYR A 19 -5.51 -1.58 7.51
CA TYR A 19 -4.33 -2.39 7.24
C TYR A 19 -3.04 -1.69 7.68
N LEU A 20 -2.90 -0.39 7.41
CA LEU A 20 -1.70 0.35 7.83
C LEU A 20 -1.60 0.45 9.35
N GLU A 21 -2.71 0.71 10.04
CA GLU A 21 -2.76 0.74 11.51
C GLU A 21 -2.35 -0.62 12.09
N ASN A 22 -2.95 -1.71 11.61
CA ASN A 22 -2.58 -3.07 12.03
C ASN A 22 -1.11 -3.37 11.75
N ALA A 23 -0.58 -2.96 10.60
CA ALA A 23 0.82 -3.15 10.25
C ALA A 23 1.75 -2.42 11.22
N LYS A 24 1.40 -1.21 11.66
CA LYS A 24 2.16 -0.45 12.66
C LYS A 24 2.15 -1.14 14.01
N GLU A 25 0.99 -1.65 14.44
CA GLU A 25 0.90 -2.41 15.70
C GLU A 25 1.73 -3.69 15.66
N LEU A 26 1.71 -4.42 14.54
CA LEU A 26 2.56 -5.59 14.34
C LEU A 26 4.05 -5.23 14.40
N LEU A 27 4.46 -4.12 13.75
CA LEU A 27 5.86 -3.71 13.70
C LEU A 27 6.40 -3.32 15.08
N LYS A 28 5.56 -2.75 15.96
CA LYS A 28 5.94 -2.46 17.36
C LYS A 28 6.35 -3.72 18.12
N GLN A 29 5.73 -4.85 17.83
CA GLN A 29 6.05 -6.14 18.47
C GLN A 29 7.42 -6.68 18.05
N ALA A 30 7.98 -6.20 16.94
CA ALA A 30 9.25 -6.71 16.42
C ALA A 30 10.47 -6.36 17.30
N GLY A 31 10.35 -5.35 18.17
CA GLY A 31 11.48 -4.84 18.96
C GLY A 31 12.58 -4.20 18.09
N ILE A 32 13.45 -3.39 18.69
CA ILE A 32 14.48 -2.64 17.96
C ILE A 32 15.84 -2.81 18.63
N ASP A 33 16.84 -3.25 17.85
CA ASP A 33 18.25 -3.06 18.15
C ASP A 33 18.65 -1.62 17.83
N LYS A 34 18.81 -0.79 18.87
CA LYS A 34 19.19 0.61 18.71
C LYS A 34 20.63 0.79 18.20
N ARG A 35 21.53 -0.16 18.45
CA ARG A 35 22.94 -0.06 18.02
C ARG A 35 23.07 -0.33 16.52
N ARG A 36 22.33 -1.33 16.02
CA ARG A 36 22.34 -1.72 14.60
C ARG A 36 21.28 -1.00 13.76
N ASN A 37 20.36 -0.28 14.40
CA ASN A 37 19.18 0.33 13.78
C ASN A 37 18.38 -0.70 12.96
N ALA A 38 18.04 -1.82 13.60
CA ALA A 38 17.40 -2.97 12.98
C ALA A 38 16.27 -3.53 13.87
N TYR A 39 15.26 -4.12 13.24
CA TYR A 39 14.21 -4.86 13.92
C TYR A 39 14.73 -6.24 14.37
N LEU A 40 14.32 -6.69 15.55
CA LEU A 40 14.84 -7.92 16.16
C LEU A 40 14.07 -9.16 15.68
N ASP A 41 12.74 -9.14 15.77
CA ASP A 41 11.90 -10.30 15.46
C ASP A 41 11.38 -10.26 14.02
N LEU A 42 11.96 -11.12 13.18
CA LEU A 42 11.64 -11.28 11.77
C LEU A 42 10.19 -11.68 11.51
N LYS A 43 9.55 -12.45 12.39
CA LYS A 43 8.15 -12.86 12.22
C LYS A 43 7.26 -11.63 12.19
N TYR A 44 7.44 -10.72 13.15
CA TYR A 44 6.66 -9.50 13.22
C TYR A 44 7.01 -8.51 12.11
N VAL A 45 8.27 -8.43 11.68
CA VAL A 45 8.66 -7.64 10.50
C VAL A 45 7.96 -8.14 9.23
N SER A 46 7.99 -9.46 9.00
CA SER A 46 7.37 -10.05 7.81
C SER A 46 5.85 -9.83 7.81
N MET A 47 5.18 -10.11 8.93
CA MET A 47 3.74 -9.86 9.08
C MET A 47 3.38 -8.38 8.88
N ALA A 48 4.13 -7.47 9.49
CA ALA A 48 3.91 -6.03 9.36
C ALA A 48 4.11 -5.56 7.91
N SER A 49 5.19 -6.00 7.26
CA SER A 49 5.51 -5.61 5.88
C SER A 49 4.46 -6.12 4.88
N GLY A 50 4.02 -7.36 5.01
CA GLY A 50 2.94 -7.90 4.19
C GLY A 50 1.62 -7.14 4.40
N THR A 51 1.30 -6.80 5.64
CA THR A 51 0.07 -6.04 5.98
C THR A 51 0.13 -4.60 5.44
N ALA A 52 1.27 -3.92 5.56
CA ALA A 52 1.46 -2.57 5.01
C ALA A 52 1.44 -2.57 3.47
N TYR A 53 1.99 -3.60 2.83
CA TYR A 53 1.88 -3.76 1.38
C TYR A 53 0.41 -3.89 0.94
N LEU A 54 -0.39 -4.72 1.62
CA LEU A 54 -1.82 -4.85 1.36
C LEU A 54 -2.56 -3.51 1.52
N SER A 55 -2.16 -2.68 2.50
CA SER A 55 -2.70 -1.33 2.67
C SER A 55 -2.53 -0.48 1.41
N ALA A 56 -1.34 -0.42 0.83
CA ALA A 56 -1.09 0.32 -0.40
C ALA A 56 -1.96 -0.19 -1.57
N LEU A 57 -2.09 -1.51 -1.72
CA LEU A 57 -2.92 -2.10 -2.76
C LEU A 57 -4.41 -1.76 -2.61
N GLU A 58 -4.94 -1.79 -1.39
CA GLU A 58 -6.34 -1.40 -1.11
C GLU A 58 -6.58 0.09 -1.38
N ALA A 59 -5.61 0.95 -1.06
CA ALA A 59 -5.69 2.36 -1.38
C ALA A 59 -5.76 2.55 -2.92
N LEU A 60 -4.87 1.89 -3.67
CA LEU A 60 -4.87 1.95 -5.14
C LEU A 60 -6.18 1.47 -5.77
N LYS A 61 -6.80 0.39 -5.23
CA LYS A 61 -8.13 -0.05 -5.65
C LYS A 61 -9.17 1.05 -5.51
N ALA A 62 -9.15 1.83 -4.42
CA ALA A 62 -10.05 2.97 -4.26
C ALA A 62 -9.89 3.99 -5.39
N LEU A 63 -8.64 4.30 -5.76
CA LEU A 63 -8.35 5.23 -6.86
C LEU A 63 -8.84 4.70 -8.21
N PHE A 64 -8.63 3.41 -8.48
CA PHE A 64 -9.08 2.76 -9.73
C PHE A 64 -10.61 2.79 -9.86
N ILE A 65 -11.34 2.52 -8.78
CA ILE A 65 -12.82 2.59 -8.77
C ILE A 65 -13.31 4.00 -9.15
N LEU A 66 -12.63 5.04 -8.67
CA LEU A 66 -13.01 6.43 -8.94
C LEU A 66 -12.66 6.90 -10.36
N LYS A 67 -11.55 6.42 -10.91
CA LYS A 67 -10.95 7.01 -12.11
C LYS A 67 -11.07 6.16 -13.37
N LEU A 68 -11.28 4.85 -13.26
CA LEU A 68 -11.23 3.92 -14.40
C LEU A 68 -12.55 3.18 -14.67
N ASP A 69 -13.65 3.57 -14.03
CA ASP A 69 -14.95 2.88 -14.13
C ASP A 69 -14.86 1.37 -13.85
N ILE A 70 -14.06 1.03 -12.83
CA ILE A 70 -13.83 -0.34 -12.40
C ILE A 70 -14.70 -0.64 -11.17
N ASP A 71 -15.39 -1.77 -11.16
CA ASP A 71 -16.16 -2.25 -10.00
C ASP A 71 -15.41 -3.32 -9.18
N GLU A 72 -16.02 -3.72 -8.06
CA GLU A 72 -15.47 -4.75 -7.16
C GLU A 72 -15.27 -6.11 -7.84
N GLU A 73 -16.18 -6.49 -8.74
CA GLU A 73 -16.14 -7.79 -9.40
C GLU A 73 -14.96 -7.86 -10.38
N PHE A 74 -14.76 -6.79 -11.14
CA PHE A 74 -13.63 -6.63 -12.02
C PHE A 74 -12.31 -6.67 -11.25
N ILE A 75 -12.21 -5.95 -10.13
CA ILE A 75 -11.01 -5.96 -9.26
C ILE A 75 -10.67 -7.39 -8.84
N LYS A 76 -11.66 -8.15 -8.34
CA LYS A 76 -11.46 -9.54 -7.87
C LYS A 76 -10.98 -10.47 -8.98
N LYS A 77 -11.48 -10.29 -10.20
CA LYS A 77 -11.15 -11.17 -11.34
C LYS A 77 -9.83 -10.80 -12.03
N LYS A 78 -9.51 -9.52 -12.14
CA LYS A 78 -8.46 -9.01 -13.03
C LYS A 78 -7.20 -8.56 -12.30
N ILE A 79 -7.30 -8.05 -11.07
CA ILE A 79 -6.14 -7.54 -10.33
C ILE A 79 -5.49 -8.68 -9.54
N LYS A 80 -4.54 -9.38 -10.17
CA LYS A 80 -3.92 -10.60 -9.63
C LYS A 80 -2.50 -10.40 -9.10
N ASP A 81 -1.79 -9.43 -9.63
CA ASP A 81 -0.38 -9.21 -9.32
C ASP A 81 -0.02 -7.74 -9.49
N ILE A 82 1.21 -7.40 -9.09
CA ILE A 82 1.72 -6.03 -9.10
C ILE A 82 1.79 -5.42 -10.50
N SER A 83 1.99 -6.22 -11.56
CA SER A 83 2.07 -5.72 -12.94
C SER A 83 0.75 -5.11 -13.39
N ILE A 84 -0.38 -5.68 -12.95
CA ILE A 84 -1.71 -5.16 -13.23
C ILE A 84 -1.95 -3.81 -12.52
N TYR A 85 -1.49 -3.63 -11.28
CA TYR A 85 -1.55 -2.33 -10.61
C TYR A 85 -0.74 -1.27 -11.36
N LYS A 86 0.50 -1.63 -11.76
CA LYS A 86 1.37 -0.74 -12.57
C LYS A 86 0.72 -0.39 -13.91
N GLN A 87 -0.01 -1.32 -14.53
CA GLN A 87 -0.77 -1.05 -15.74
C GLN A 87 -1.88 -0.02 -15.48
N TYR A 88 -2.76 -0.27 -14.52
CA TYR A 88 -3.87 0.64 -14.25
C TYR A 88 -3.42 2.02 -13.79
N ILE A 89 -2.32 2.13 -13.04
CA ILE A 89 -1.75 3.44 -12.71
C ILE A 89 -1.40 4.22 -13.99
N ARG A 90 -0.81 3.57 -15.00
CA ARG A 90 -0.46 4.23 -16.28
C ARG A 90 -1.69 4.73 -17.06
N GLU A 91 -2.83 4.09 -16.90
CA GLU A 91 -4.11 4.46 -17.52
C GLU A 91 -4.78 5.67 -16.82
N LEU A 92 -4.34 6.04 -15.61
CA LEU A 92 -4.94 7.14 -14.85
C LEU A 92 -4.65 8.51 -15.50
N SER A 93 -5.71 9.32 -15.61
CA SER A 93 -5.64 10.73 -16.01
C SER A 93 -5.57 11.66 -14.78
N ILE A 94 -4.48 11.56 -14.01
CA ILE A 94 -4.28 12.31 -12.74
C ILE A 94 -3.01 13.17 -12.71
N GLY A 95 -2.48 13.52 -13.88
CA GLY A 95 -1.33 14.42 -14.01
C GLY A 95 -0.05 13.89 -13.33
N LYS A 96 0.64 14.78 -12.61
CA LYS A 96 1.95 14.49 -11.99
C LYS A 96 1.90 13.42 -10.89
N ASP A 97 0.74 13.22 -10.27
CA ASP A 97 0.56 12.21 -9.23
C ASP A 97 0.74 10.80 -9.77
N LYS A 98 0.49 10.57 -11.07
CA LYS A 98 0.60 9.27 -11.70
C LYS A 98 2.00 8.66 -11.55
N ASP A 99 3.02 9.39 -11.99
CA ASP A 99 4.40 8.91 -11.99
C ASP A 99 4.94 8.79 -10.57
N TYR A 100 4.48 9.68 -9.68
CA TYR A 100 4.83 9.63 -8.27
C TYR A 100 4.24 8.40 -7.56
N ILE A 101 2.95 8.12 -7.75
CA ILE A 101 2.30 6.91 -7.23
C ILE A 101 2.97 5.65 -7.79
N GLN A 102 3.30 5.65 -9.08
CA GLN A 102 4.00 4.54 -9.73
C GLN A 102 5.36 4.26 -9.05
N GLY A 103 6.15 5.30 -8.79
CA GLY A 103 7.43 5.19 -8.07
C GLY A 103 7.25 4.67 -6.64
N LEU A 104 6.32 5.26 -5.89
CA LEU A 104 6.00 4.81 -4.53
C LEU A 104 5.63 3.33 -4.48
N LEU A 105 4.80 2.86 -5.42
CA LEU A 105 4.38 1.45 -5.48
C LEU A 105 5.56 0.51 -5.75
N ILE A 106 6.49 0.90 -6.63
CA ILE A 106 7.69 0.10 -6.91
C ILE A 106 8.54 -0.03 -5.65
N ASP A 107 8.84 1.09 -4.99
CA ASP A 107 9.64 1.09 -3.78
C ASP A 107 8.97 0.29 -2.64
N ILE A 108 7.66 0.45 -2.47
CA ILE A 108 6.88 -0.33 -1.49
C ILE A 108 6.95 -1.83 -1.79
N TYR A 109 6.83 -2.22 -3.06
CA TYR A 109 6.93 -3.62 -3.47
C TYR A 109 8.32 -4.19 -3.17
N ASP A 110 9.38 -3.45 -3.52
CA ASP A 110 10.76 -3.92 -3.31
C ASP A 110 11.13 -3.97 -1.83
N ILE A 111 10.77 -2.95 -1.05
CA ILE A 111 11.10 -2.84 0.37
C ILE A 111 10.22 -3.75 1.22
N LEU A 112 8.90 -3.65 1.11
CA LEU A 112 7.98 -4.31 2.04
C LEU A 112 7.62 -5.72 1.57
N HIS A 113 7.24 -5.89 0.29
CA HIS A 113 6.81 -7.21 -0.18
C HIS A 113 7.99 -8.15 -0.41
N LEU A 114 8.99 -7.72 -1.19
CA LEU A 114 10.17 -8.54 -1.44
C LEU A 114 11.13 -8.51 -0.24
N GLY A 115 11.51 -7.33 0.25
CA GLY A 115 12.46 -7.18 1.34
C GLY A 115 11.94 -7.71 2.68
N GLY A 116 10.95 -7.03 3.26
CA GLY A 116 10.47 -7.29 4.62
C GLY A 116 9.68 -8.60 4.74
N TYR A 117 8.73 -8.85 3.83
CA TYR A 117 7.87 -10.03 3.88
C TYR A 117 8.58 -11.30 3.42
N TYR A 118 9.27 -11.28 2.27
CA TYR A 118 9.83 -12.49 1.66
C TYR A 118 11.32 -12.74 1.96
N ARG A 119 12.15 -11.71 2.03
CA ARG A 119 13.63 -11.82 2.15
C ARG A 119 14.17 -11.44 3.53
N GLU A 120 13.29 -11.32 4.53
CA GLU A 120 13.70 -11.12 5.93
C GLU A 120 14.55 -9.86 6.17
N LEU A 121 14.26 -8.76 5.47
CA LEU A 121 14.95 -7.47 5.67
C LEU A 121 14.69 -6.90 7.07
N GLN A 122 15.74 -6.73 7.88
CA GLN A 122 15.63 -6.19 9.25
C GLN A 122 15.95 -4.69 9.37
N SER A 123 16.45 -4.03 8.32
CA SER A 123 16.87 -2.62 8.41
C SER A 123 15.70 -1.73 8.82
N LYS A 124 15.78 -1.12 10.01
CA LYS A 124 14.70 -0.26 10.52
C LYS A 124 14.44 0.89 9.58
N LYS A 125 15.52 1.56 9.13
CA LYS A 125 15.45 2.68 8.18
C LYS A 125 14.71 2.31 6.90
N ALA A 126 15.00 1.14 6.32
CA ALA A 126 14.36 0.73 5.07
C ALA A 126 12.88 0.40 5.28
N ILE A 127 12.55 -0.37 6.33
CA ILE A 127 11.15 -0.74 6.62
C ILE A 127 10.31 0.50 6.95
N ASP A 128 10.81 1.42 7.78
CA ASP A 128 10.13 2.69 8.08
C ASP A 128 9.87 3.50 6.81
N ASP A 129 10.87 3.63 5.94
CA ASP A 129 10.74 4.32 4.66
C ASP A 129 9.68 3.67 3.76
N GLY A 130 9.57 2.34 3.77
CA GLY A 130 8.46 1.63 3.13
C GLY A 130 7.09 2.02 3.70
N PHE A 131 6.95 2.10 5.03
CA PHE A 131 5.71 2.52 5.69
C PHE A 131 5.35 3.98 5.38
N GLU A 132 6.31 4.89 5.39
CA GLU A 132 6.10 6.30 5.01
C GLU A 132 5.62 6.43 3.56
N LYS A 133 6.09 5.57 2.66
CA LYS A 133 5.62 5.55 1.27
C LYS A 133 4.17 5.06 1.17
N VAL A 134 3.76 4.08 1.98
CA VAL A 134 2.34 3.66 2.08
C VAL A 134 1.48 4.83 2.54
N GLU A 135 1.92 5.58 3.57
CA GLU A 135 1.21 6.78 4.04
C GLU A 135 1.05 7.83 2.95
N LYS A 136 2.10 8.06 2.15
CA LYS A 136 2.05 8.99 1.01
C LYS A 136 1.01 8.55 -0.03
N ILE A 137 0.96 7.27 -0.39
CA ILE A 137 -0.08 6.73 -1.29
C ILE A 137 -1.48 7.00 -0.72
N ILE A 138 -1.73 6.67 0.55
CA ILE A 138 -3.04 6.89 1.19
C ILE A 138 -3.41 8.37 1.14
N LYS A 139 -2.48 9.26 1.50
CA LYS A 139 -2.73 10.71 1.53
C LYS A 139 -3.05 11.28 0.15
N ILE A 140 -2.37 10.82 -0.90
CA ILE A 140 -2.69 11.23 -2.27
C ILE A 140 -4.09 10.77 -2.63
N ILE A 141 -4.41 9.50 -2.37
CA ILE A 141 -5.71 8.90 -2.74
C ILE A 141 -6.87 9.52 -1.95
N GLU A 142 -6.65 9.88 -0.68
CA GLU A 142 -7.61 10.67 0.12
C GLU A 142 -8.03 11.96 -0.58
N SER A 143 -7.12 12.65 -1.26
CA SER A 143 -7.42 13.89 -1.97
C SER A 143 -8.36 13.69 -3.18
N TYR A 144 -8.40 12.48 -3.73
CA TYR A 144 -9.30 12.10 -4.83
C TYR A 144 -10.65 11.56 -4.36
N VAL A 145 -10.72 11.05 -3.12
CA VAL A 145 -11.93 10.46 -2.54
C VAL A 145 -12.80 11.50 -1.81
N LYS A 146 -12.20 12.60 -1.31
CA LYS A 146 -12.93 13.73 -0.70
C LYS A 146 -13.92 14.35 -1.69
#